data_AF-A0A9D4D1B8-F1
#
_entry.id   AF-A0A9D4D1B8-F1
#
_cell.length_a   1.000
_cell.length_b   1.000
_cell.length_c   1.000
_cell.angle_alpha   90.00
_cell.angle_beta   90.00
_cell.angle_gamma   90.00
#
_symmetry.space_group_name_H-M   'P 1'
#
loop_
_entity.id
_entity.type
_entity.pdbx_description
1 polymer ?
#
loop_
_entity_poly.entity_id
_entity_poly.type
_entity_poly.pdbx_seq_one_letter_code
_entity_poly.pdbx_strand_id
1 'polypeptide(L)'
;MAAPIEVNNEIFSTVVHTDLENKGNNCHFIKGHYDYIHYGCNMFDDRGWGCGYRTLQTLCSWVKQQRTSTGQAAREVPSILDIQQALVTMGDKPARFLNSREWIGSFEVCLCLDYFYDVPCKIIHINSGSELPQYLNEIAEHFKQFGSPIMMGK
;
A
#
# COMPACT_ATOMS: atom_id res chain seq x y z
N MET A 1 -6.06 -19.78 35.49
CA MET A 1 -6.46 -18.44 35.02
C MET A 1 -5.30 -17.88 34.24
N ALA A 2 -5.42 -17.75 32.92
CA ALA A 2 -4.39 -17.15 32.09
C ALA A 2 -4.39 -15.63 32.32
N ALA A 3 -3.20 -15.04 32.43
CA ALA A 3 -3.03 -13.60 32.56
C ALA A 3 -3.65 -12.87 31.34
N PRO A 4 -4.23 -11.68 31.52
CA PRO A 4 -4.74 -10.92 30.40
C PRO A 4 -3.57 -10.51 29.50
N ILE A 5 -3.70 -10.79 28.22
CA ILE A 5 -2.79 -10.30 27.19
C ILE A 5 -3.01 -8.78 27.11
N GLU A 6 -1.98 -8.00 27.41
CA GLU A 6 -1.98 -6.57 27.11
C GLU A 6 -2.12 -6.39 25.59
N VAL A 7 -3.28 -5.89 25.17
CA VAL A 7 -3.56 -5.56 23.78
C VAL A 7 -2.92 -4.20 23.50
N ASN A 8 -1.71 -4.20 22.97
CA ASN A 8 -1.12 -3.01 22.36
C ASN A 8 -2.00 -2.59 21.16
N ASN A 9 -2.60 -1.41 21.25
CA ASN A 9 -3.63 -0.93 20.32
C ASN A 9 -3.09 -0.44 18.95
N GLU A 10 -1.81 -0.63 18.64
CA GLU A 10 -1.25 -0.40 17.30
C GLU A 10 -0.15 -1.44 17.04
N ILE A 11 -0.48 -2.53 16.33
CA ILE A 11 0.51 -3.56 15.93
C ILE A 11 0.70 -3.48 14.43
N PHE A 12 1.28 -2.38 13.96
CA PHE A 12 1.93 -2.37 12.66
C PHE A 12 3.41 -2.63 12.88
N SER A 13 3.96 -3.63 12.21
CA SER A 13 5.42 -3.74 12.11
C SER A 13 5.89 -2.75 11.05
N THR A 14 6.82 -1.87 11.41
CA THR A 14 7.39 -0.90 10.48
C THR A 14 8.61 -1.49 9.80
N VAL A 15 8.74 -1.24 8.49
CA VAL A 15 9.94 -1.58 7.69
C VAL A 15 10.42 -3.04 7.84
N VAL A 16 9.50 -4.00 7.67
CA VAL A 16 9.77 -5.45 7.83
C VAL A 16 10.88 -6.04 6.95
N HIS A 17 11.39 -5.31 5.97
CA HIS A 17 12.40 -5.82 5.03
C HIS A 17 13.85 -5.60 5.49
N THR A 18 14.11 -4.75 6.50
CA THR A 18 15.49 -4.37 6.88
C THR A 18 16.28 -5.46 7.57
N ASP A 19 15.61 -6.40 8.25
CA ASP A 19 16.26 -7.47 9.00
C ASP A 19 16.55 -8.72 8.13
N LEU A 20 16.27 -8.64 6.83
CA LEU A 20 16.52 -9.72 5.88
C LEU A 20 17.96 -9.65 5.33
N GLU A 21 18.60 -10.81 5.17
CA GLU A 21 19.93 -10.90 4.57
C GLU A 21 19.94 -10.37 3.12
N ASN A 22 20.85 -9.44 2.82
CA ASN A 22 21.08 -9.01 1.44
C ASN A 22 21.94 -10.05 0.70
N LYS A 23 21.34 -10.76 -0.26
CA LYS A 23 22.01 -11.80 -1.06
C LYS A 23 22.51 -11.31 -2.43
N GLY A 24 22.46 -10.02 -2.73
CA GLY A 24 22.79 -9.49 -4.05
C GLY A 24 23.73 -8.28 -4.06
N ASN A 25 24.52 -8.16 -5.14
CA ASN A 25 25.52 -7.10 -5.30
C ASN A 25 24.96 -5.79 -5.91
N ASN A 26 23.75 -5.81 -6.48
CA ASN A 26 23.12 -4.64 -7.10
C ASN A 26 21.62 -4.59 -6.72
N CYS A 27 21.36 -4.37 -5.43
CA CYS A 27 20.01 -4.31 -4.87
C CYS A 27 19.59 -2.85 -4.65
N HIS A 28 18.36 -2.52 -5.06
CA HIS A 28 17.74 -1.22 -4.81
C HIS A 28 16.49 -1.45 -3.98
N PHE A 29 16.32 -0.67 -2.92
CA PHE A 29 15.28 -0.86 -1.92
C PHE A 29 14.40 0.38 -1.81
N ILE A 30 13.28 0.22 -1.09
CA ILE A 30 12.46 1.33 -0.63
C ILE A 30 13.31 2.28 0.20
N LYS A 31 13.09 3.59 0.03
CA LYS A 31 13.72 4.64 0.83
C LYS A 31 12.69 5.21 1.80
N GLY A 32 13.05 5.34 3.07
CA GLY A 32 12.12 5.77 4.11
C GLY A 32 11.38 4.61 4.77
N HIS A 33 10.36 4.95 5.52
CA HIS A 33 9.66 4.01 6.40
C HIS A 33 8.23 3.78 5.89
N TYR A 34 7.67 2.62 6.21
CA TYR A 34 6.29 2.25 5.92
C TYR A 34 5.81 1.21 6.93
N ASP A 35 4.50 1.11 7.05
CA ASP A 35 3.82 0.16 7.91
C ASP A 35 3.44 -1.10 7.10
N TYR A 36 3.72 -2.27 7.66
CA TYR A 36 3.25 -3.53 7.10
C TYR A 36 1.79 -3.75 7.51
N ILE A 37 0.88 -3.45 6.58
CA ILE A 37 -0.56 -3.52 6.79
C ILE A 37 -1.09 -4.74 6.05
N HIS A 38 -1.81 -5.62 6.76
CA HIS A 38 -2.22 -6.92 6.26
C HIS A 38 -3.66 -7.28 6.67
N TYR A 39 -4.12 -8.45 6.25
CA TYR A 39 -5.47 -8.95 6.58
C TYR A 39 -5.72 -8.95 8.09
N GLY A 40 -6.92 -8.53 8.50
CA GLY A 40 -7.30 -8.55 9.92
C GLY A 40 -6.77 -7.38 10.75
N CYS A 41 -5.92 -6.50 10.18
CA CYS A 41 -5.54 -5.26 10.85
C CYS A 41 -6.78 -4.44 11.22
N ASN A 42 -6.75 -3.81 12.39
CA ASN A 42 -7.85 -3.03 12.97
C ASN A 42 -9.14 -3.84 13.22
N MET A 43 -9.02 -5.15 13.53
CA MET A 43 -10.16 -6.06 13.77
C MET A 43 -11.15 -6.15 12.61
N PHE A 44 -10.72 -5.85 11.39
CA PHE A 44 -11.56 -5.88 10.20
C PHE A 44 -11.28 -7.14 9.37
N ASP A 45 -12.29 -8.01 9.20
CA ASP A 45 -12.16 -9.27 8.45
C ASP A 45 -12.31 -9.06 6.94
N ASP A 46 -11.18 -8.83 6.28
CA ASP A 46 -11.06 -8.63 4.84
C ASP A 46 -10.41 -9.81 4.11
N ARG A 47 -10.34 -10.98 4.76
CA ARG A 47 -9.73 -12.17 4.17
C ARG A 47 -10.44 -12.56 2.88
N GLY A 48 -9.65 -12.77 1.82
CA GLY A 48 -10.15 -13.20 0.50
C GLY A 48 -10.52 -12.08 -0.46
N TRP A 49 -10.56 -10.81 -0.02
CA TRP A 49 -10.94 -9.68 -0.89
C TRP A 49 -10.18 -8.37 -0.61
N GLY A 50 -9.59 -8.23 0.57
CA GLY A 50 -8.96 -6.99 1.03
C GLY A 50 -7.55 -6.70 0.54
N CYS A 51 -6.91 -7.57 -0.24
CA CYS A 51 -5.47 -7.45 -0.53
C CYS A 51 -5.10 -6.10 -1.16
N GLY A 52 -5.85 -5.66 -2.18
CA GLY A 52 -5.62 -4.36 -2.82
C GLY A 52 -5.72 -3.19 -1.85
N TYR A 53 -6.66 -3.25 -0.90
CA TYR A 53 -6.81 -2.25 0.15
C TYR A 53 -5.61 -2.23 1.09
N ARG A 54 -5.14 -3.40 1.55
CA ARG A 54 -4.00 -3.48 2.47
C ARG A 54 -2.70 -3.02 1.82
N THR A 55 -2.49 -3.36 0.55
CA THR A 55 -1.38 -2.80 -0.24
C THR A 55 -1.47 -1.29 -0.38
N LEU A 56 -2.66 -0.74 -0.69
CA LEU A 56 -2.88 0.71 -0.71
C LEU A 56 -2.58 1.35 0.65
N GLN A 57 -3.04 0.76 1.76
CA GLN A 57 -2.76 1.27 3.09
C GLN A 57 -1.26 1.32 3.40
N THR A 58 -0.49 0.29 3.03
CA THR A 58 0.98 0.32 3.12
C THR A 58 1.58 1.44 2.27
N LEU A 59 1.11 1.66 1.04
CA LEU A 59 1.55 2.79 0.20
C LEU A 59 1.22 4.14 0.85
N CYS A 60 0.01 4.31 1.38
CA CYS A 60 -0.42 5.51 2.10
C CYS A 60 0.44 5.76 3.35
N SER A 61 0.80 4.71 4.09
CA SER A 61 1.67 4.83 5.26
C SER A 61 3.06 5.35 4.87
N TRP A 62 3.62 4.88 3.74
CA TRP A 62 4.88 5.40 3.22
C TRP A 62 4.77 6.88 2.87
N VAL A 63 3.74 7.28 2.12
CA VAL A 63 3.52 8.70 1.77
C VAL A 63 3.39 9.57 3.03
N LYS A 64 2.61 9.11 4.01
CA LYS A 64 2.44 9.79 5.30
C LYS A 64 3.80 10.01 5.97
N GLN A 65 4.58 8.94 6.12
CA GLN A 65 5.87 8.98 6.79
C GLN A 65 6.88 9.88 6.06
N GLN A 66 6.89 9.90 4.72
CA GLN A 66 7.76 10.80 3.96
C GLN A 66 7.38 12.27 4.15
N ARG A 67 6.08 12.61 4.13
CA ARG A 67 5.61 13.98 4.38
C ARG A 67 5.93 14.44 5.81
N THR A 68 5.64 13.61 6.80
CA THR A 68 5.96 13.93 8.19
C THR A 68 7.46 14.11 8.39
N SER A 69 8.31 13.29 7.76
CA SER A 69 9.77 13.43 7.86
C SER A 69 10.32 14.74 7.29
N THR A 70 9.57 15.37 6.38
CA THR A 70 9.91 16.67 5.77
C THR A 70 9.19 17.85 6.45
N GLY A 71 8.52 17.61 7.59
CA GLY A 71 7.81 18.63 8.35
C GLY A 71 6.47 19.05 7.74
N GLN A 72 5.98 18.34 6.72
CA GLN A 72 4.69 18.60 6.11
C GLN A 72 3.57 17.91 6.88
N ALA A 73 2.40 18.55 6.96
CA ALA A 73 1.19 17.89 7.43
C ALA A 73 0.86 16.71 6.51
N ALA A 74 0.57 15.56 7.10
CA ALA A 74 0.30 14.33 6.37
C ALA A 74 -1.09 13.81 6.73
N ARG A 75 -1.85 13.38 5.72
CA ARG A 75 -3.15 12.74 5.94
C ARG A 75 -2.95 11.35 6.56
N GLU A 76 -3.85 10.99 7.47
CA GLU A 76 -3.91 9.65 8.05
C GLU A 76 -4.19 8.56 7.00
N VAL A 77 -3.71 7.35 7.27
CA VAL A 77 -3.93 6.19 6.38
C VAL A 77 -5.43 5.88 6.34
N PRO A 78 -6.07 5.84 5.15
CA PRO A 78 -7.52 5.67 5.05
C PRO A 78 -7.94 4.25 5.43
N SER A 79 -9.11 4.12 6.05
CA SER A 79 -9.74 2.81 6.28
C SER A 79 -10.27 2.22 4.96
N ILE A 80 -10.62 0.93 4.96
CA ILE A 80 -11.28 0.29 3.81
C ILE A 80 -12.57 1.04 3.42
N LEU A 81 -13.33 1.51 4.43
CA LEU A 81 -14.56 2.26 4.19
C LEU A 81 -14.27 3.63 3.56
N ASP A 82 -13.22 4.33 4.00
CA ASP A 82 -12.80 5.60 3.39
C ASP A 82 -12.39 5.40 1.93
N ILE A 83 -11.65 4.33 1.64
CA ILE A 83 -11.23 3.97 0.28
C ILE A 83 -12.45 3.70 -0.60
N GLN A 84 -13.41 2.90 -0.11
CA GLN A 84 -14.65 2.62 -0.84
C GLN A 84 -15.46 3.90 -1.08
N GLN A 85 -15.57 4.75 -0.07
CA GLN A 85 -16.26 6.03 -0.19
C GLN A 85 -15.58 6.95 -1.21
N ALA A 86 -14.24 7.01 -1.24
CA ALA A 86 -13.51 7.79 -2.22
C ALA A 86 -13.80 7.33 -3.66
N LEU A 87 -13.78 6.01 -3.90
CA LEU A 87 -14.06 5.45 -5.23
C LEU A 87 -15.50 5.71 -5.70
N VAL A 88 -16.47 5.71 -4.78
CA VAL A 88 -17.86 6.12 -5.08
C VAL A 88 -17.93 7.63 -5.35
N THR A 89 -17.28 8.44 -4.53
CA THR A 89 -17.26 9.91 -4.67
C THR A 89 -16.64 10.36 -6.00
N MET A 90 -15.59 9.67 -6.46
CA MET A 90 -14.95 9.94 -7.76
C MET A 90 -15.77 9.42 -8.96
N GLY A 91 -16.84 8.66 -8.72
CA GLY A 91 -17.67 8.06 -9.77
C GLY A 91 -17.07 6.83 -10.44
N ASP A 92 -15.94 6.30 -9.93
CA ASP A 92 -15.31 5.07 -10.43
C ASP A 92 -16.16 3.82 -10.09
N LYS A 93 -16.76 3.82 -8.91
CA LYS A 93 -17.62 2.72 -8.43
C LYS A 93 -19.06 3.17 -8.17
N PRO A 94 -20.05 2.29 -8.37
CA PRO A 94 -21.45 2.59 -8.03
C PRO A 94 -21.64 2.65 -6.51
N ALA A 95 -22.69 3.33 -6.04
CA ALA A 95 -22.99 3.46 -4.60
C ALA A 95 -23.04 2.12 -3.83
N ARG A 96 -23.47 1.03 -4.49
CA ARG A 96 -23.49 -0.34 -3.91
C ARG A 96 -22.11 -0.90 -3.54
N PHE A 97 -21.04 -0.29 -4.03
CA PHE A 97 -19.66 -0.67 -3.72
C PHE A 97 -19.27 -0.27 -2.29
N LEU A 98 -19.87 0.79 -1.75
CA LEU A 98 -19.68 1.20 -0.37
C LEU A 98 -20.15 0.09 0.57
N ASN A 99 -19.31 -0.26 1.54
CA ASN A 99 -19.54 -1.35 2.50
C ASN A 99 -19.66 -2.76 1.85
N SER A 100 -19.20 -2.90 0.60
CA SER A 100 -19.12 -4.20 -0.07
C SER A 100 -17.85 -4.97 0.33
N ARG A 101 -17.74 -6.20 -0.15
CA ARG A 101 -16.52 -7.02 -0.09
C ARG A 101 -15.86 -7.18 -1.46
N GLU A 102 -16.10 -6.24 -2.37
CA GLU A 102 -15.47 -6.23 -3.69
C GLU A 102 -13.98 -5.87 -3.53
N TRP A 103 -13.12 -6.47 -4.35
CA TRP A 103 -11.68 -6.18 -4.36
C TRP A 103 -11.37 -4.94 -5.21
N ILE A 104 -10.19 -4.37 -5.03
CA ILE A 104 -9.66 -3.26 -5.86
C ILE A 104 -8.32 -3.65 -6.49
N GLY A 105 -8.04 -3.12 -7.68
CA GLY A 105 -6.81 -3.35 -8.43
C GLY A 105 -5.87 -2.15 -8.45
N SER A 106 -4.81 -2.26 -9.25
CA SER A 106 -3.78 -1.22 -9.36
C SER A 106 -4.32 0.12 -9.83
N PHE A 107 -5.38 0.12 -10.66
CA PHE A 107 -6.00 1.33 -11.16
C PHE A 107 -6.70 2.10 -10.03
N GLU A 108 -7.58 1.45 -9.27
CA GLU A 108 -8.24 2.08 -8.12
C GLU A 108 -7.25 2.53 -7.05
N VAL A 109 -6.17 1.78 -6.83
CA VAL A 109 -5.09 2.18 -5.92
C VAL A 109 -4.41 3.48 -6.37
N CYS A 110 -4.18 3.65 -7.67
CA CYS A 110 -3.64 4.90 -8.22
C CYS A 110 -4.61 6.06 -8.03
N LEU A 111 -5.90 5.85 -8.30
CA LEU A 111 -6.95 6.87 -8.08
C LEU A 111 -7.00 7.31 -6.61
N CYS A 112 -6.93 6.36 -5.67
CA CYS A 112 -6.98 6.68 -4.25
C CYS A 112 -5.70 7.39 -3.76
N LEU A 113 -4.51 7.04 -4.26
CA LEU A 113 -3.29 7.75 -3.90
C LEU A 113 -3.31 9.22 -4.36
N ASP A 114 -3.82 9.47 -5.56
CA ASP A 114 -4.05 10.82 -6.06
C ASP A 114 -5.11 11.54 -5.22
N TYR A 115 -6.27 10.92 -4.99
CA TYR A 115 -7.36 11.52 -4.22
C TYR A 115 -6.99 11.89 -2.77
N PHE A 116 -6.26 11.03 -2.07
CA PHE A 116 -5.95 11.25 -0.65
C PHE A 116 -4.69 12.08 -0.42
N TYR A 117 -3.75 12.05 -1.36
CA TYR A 117 -2.41 12.59 -1.15
C TYR A 117 -1.90 13.43 -2.32
N ASP A 118 -2.61 13.62 -3.43
CA ASP A 118 -2.09 14.29 -4.64
C ASP A 118 -0.78 13.64 -5.12
N VAL A 119 -0.67 12.30 -5.03
CA VAL A 119 0.50 11.55 -5.46
C VAL A 119 0.25 10.91 -6.83
N PRO A 120 0.94 11.37 -7.90
CA PRO A 120 0.79 10.78 -9.21
C PRO A 120 1.40 9.38 -9.24
N CYS A 121 0.73 8.47 -9.95
CA CYS A 121 1.15 7.08 -10.08
C CYS A 121 1.38 6.71 -11.54
N LYS A 122 2.25 5.72 -11.76
CA LYS A 122 2.48 5.10 -13.07
C LYS A 122 2.10 3.64 -13.03
N ILE A 123 1.26 3.20 -13.96
CA ILE A 123 0.89 1.79 -14.13
C ILE A 123 1.70 1.20 -15.28
N ILE A 124 2.42 0.12 -15.00
CA ILE A 124 3.10 -0.70 -16.01
C ILE A 124 2.28 -1.97 -16.19
N HIS A 125 1.74 -2.17 -17.38
CA HIS A 125 0.98 -3.37 -17.72
C HIS A 125 1.94 -4.46 -18.21
N ILE A 126 1.89 -5.62 -17.55
CA ILE A 126 2.68 -6.79 -17.89
C ILE A 126 1.71 -7.93 -18.18
N ASN A 127 1.74 -8.50 -19.38
CA ASN A 127 0.72 -9.48 -19.80
C ASN A 127 0.98 -10.87 -19.23
N SER A 128 2.23 -11.16 -18.90
CA SER A 128 2.65 -12.44 -18.32
C SER A 128 3.81 -12.23 -17.35
N GLY A 129 3.85 -12.99 -16.26
CA GLY A 129 4.98 -12.99 -15.33
C GLY A 129 6.32 -13.30 -16.00
N SER A 130 6.33 -13.99 -17.15
CA SER A 130 7.53 -14.24 -17.95
C SER A 130 8.14 -12.99 -18.59
N GLU A 131 7.38 -11.90 -18.70
CA GLU A 131 7.83 -10.62 -19.25
C GLU A 131 8.45 -9.72 -18.16
N LEU A 132 8.21 -10.00 -16.87
CA LEU A 132 8.76 -9.21 -15.76
C LEU A 132 10.28 -8.95 -15.85
N PRO A 133 11.13 -9.91 -16.28
CA PRO A 133 12.56 -9.64 -16.47
C PRO A 133 12.87 -8.44 -17.38
N GLN A 134 12.00 -8.12 -18.35
CA GLN A 134 12.17 -7.01 -19.27
C GLN A 134 12.04 -5.64 -18.58
N TYR A 135 11.36 -5.60 -17.43
CA TYR A 135 11.08 -4.38 -16.66
C TYR A 135 12.00 -4.19 -15.45
N LEU A 136 12.96 -5.10 -15.22
CA LEU A 136 13.84 -5.02 -14.04
C LEU A 136 14.65 -3.72 -13.98
N ASN A 137 15.11 -3.22 -15.13
CA ASN A 137 15.81 -1.94 -15.18
C ASN A 137 14.90 -0.78 -14.78
N GLU A 138 13.65 -0.78 -15.22
CA GLU A 138 12.67 0.24 -14.88
C GLU A 138 12.32 0.20 -13.38
N ILE A 139 12.14 -1.00 -12.81
CA ILE A 139 11.91 -1.20 -11.37
C ILE A 139 13.13 -0.74 -10.56
N ALA A 140 14.35 -1.08 -11.01
CA ALA A 140 15.58 -0.63 -10.36
C ALA A 140 15.70 0.90 -10.37
N GLU A 141 15.44 1.53 -11.51
CA GLU A 141 15.43 3.00 -11.62
C GLU A 141 14.34 3.64 -10.76
N HIS A 142 13.16 3.03 -10.64
CA HIS A 142 12.12 3.50 -9.71
C HIS A 142 12.62 3.56 -8.26
N PHE A 143 13.25 2.49 -7.77
CA PHE A 143 13.80 2.50 -6.41
C PHE A 143 14.96 3.48 -6.23
N LYS A 144 15.79 3.67 -7.26
CA LYS A 144 16.87 4.67 -7.22
C LYS A 144 16.35 6.10 -7.21
N GLN A 145 15.34 6.42 -8.00
CA GLN A 145 14.83 7.79 -8.16
C GLN A 145 13.81 8.15 -7.09
N PHE A 146 12.79 7.31 -6.90
CA PHE A 146 11.66 7.59 -6.00
C PHE A 146 11.77 6.82 -4.68
N GLY A 147 12.11 5.53 -4.76
CA GLY A 147 12.23 4.68 -3.57
C GLY A 147 10.89 4.36 -2.89
N SER A 148 9.75 4.54 -3.55
CA SER A 148 8.44 4.15 -3.01
C SER A 148 8.16 2.65 -3.19
N PRO A 149 7.32 2.04 -2.33
CA PRO A 149 6.85 0.67 -2.55
C PRO A 149 6.07 0.54 -3.87
N ILE A 150 6.02 -0.67 -4.43
CA ILE A 150 5.29 -0.97 -5.67
C ILE A 150 4.18 -1.99 -5.36
N MET A 151 2.94 -1.67 -5.74
CA MET A 151 1.86 -2.66 -5.80
C MET A 151 2.01 -3.53 -7.06
N MET A 152 1.88 -4.84 -6.90
CA MET A 152 1.69 -5.77 -8.02
C MET A 152 0.27 -6.31 -7.98
N GLY A 153 -0.56 -5.86 -8.93
CA GLY A 153 -1.89 -6.39 -9.16
C GLY A 153 -1.83 -7.75 -9.87
N LYS A 154 -2.88 -8.55 -9.71
CA LYS A 154 -3.10 -9.78 -10.49
C LYS A 154 -3.84 -9.47 -11.78
#